data_AF-A0A9X8VDU3-F1
#
_entry.id   AF-A0A9X8VDU3-F1
#
_cell.length_a   1.000
_cell.length_b   1.000
_cell.length_c   1.000
_cell.angle_alpha   90.00
_cell.angle_beta   90.00
_cell.angle_gamma   90.00
#
_symmetry.space_group_name_H-M   'P 1'
#
loop_
_entity.id
_entity.type
_entity.pdbx_description
1 polymer ?
#
loop_
_entity_poly.entity_id
_entity_poly.type
_entity_poly.pdbx_seq_one_letter_code
_entity_poly.pdbx_strand_id
1 'polypeptide(L)'
;PAGMVVALTAMKGGAGTPELTDALAGLKDQTFDFIVLPYADTTSLDAVKALLNDSSGRWSYSKQLYGHAFSVATGTYGQLTAIGEARN
;
A
#
# COMPACT_ATOMS: atom_id res chain seq x y z
N PRO A 1 -39.54 12.51 -10.95
CA PRO A 1 -38.87 11.68 -9.92
C PRO A 1 -38.06 12.57 -8.98
N ALA A 2 -38.30 12.51 -7.67
CA ALA A 2 -37.51 13.26 -6.69
C ALA A 2 -36.05 12.77 -6.72
N GLY A 3 -35.11 13.69 -6.95
CA GLY A 3 -33.69 13.37 -7.06
C GLY A 3 -33.16 12.75 -5.76
N MET A 4 -32.40 11.67 -5.89
CA MET A 4 -31.74 11.02 -4.76
C MET A 4 -30.74 11.99 -4.14
N VAL A 5 -31.04 12.49 -2.94
CA VAL A 5 -30.11 13.28 -2.14
C VAL A 5 -29.16 12.31 -1.45
N VAL A 6 -27.92 12.25 -1.92
CA VAL A 6 -26.84 11.50 -1.24
C VAL A 6 -26.26 12.39 -0.15
N ALA A 7 -26.60 12.10 1.11
CA ALA A 7 -26.00 12.75 2.26
C ALA A 7 -24.60 12.16 2.50
N LEU A 8 -23.56 12.91 2.16
CA LEU A 8 -22.17 12.56 2.47
C LEU A 8 -21.85 13.03 3.89
N THR A 9 -21.86 12.10 4.85
CA THR A 9 -21.39 12.38 6.20
C THR A 9 -19.89 12.67 6.16
N ALA A 10 -19.49 13.83 6.69
CA ALA A 10 -18.08 14.20 6.76
C ALA A 10 -17.29 13.14 7.54
N MET A 11 -16.22 12.62 6.95
CA MET A 11 -15.32 11.68 7.61
C MET A 11 -14.69 12.38 8.83
N LYS A 12 -14.85 11.80 10.02
CA LYS A 12 -14.30 12.31 11.29
C LYS A 12 -13.51 11.20 11.97
N GLY A 13 -12.31 11.52 12.48
CA GLY A 13 -11.53 10.60 13.31
C GLY A 13 -10.47 9.76 12.59
N GLY A 14 -10.10 10.10 11.35
CA GLY A 14 -8.96 9.47 10.69
C GLY A 14 -7.64 9.89 11.37
N ALA A 15 -7.19 9.09 12.33
CA ALA A 15 -5.87 9.21 12.94
C ALA A 15 -5.11 7.90 12.68
N GLY A 16 -3.90 8.02 12.12
CA GLY A 16 -3.04 6.87 11.80
C GLY A 16 -2.95 6.54 10.31
N THR A 17 -2.22 5.47 10.00
CA THR A 17 -2.05 4.93 8.66
C THR A 17 -3.35 4.25 8.18
N PRO A 18 -3.76 4.42 6.91
CA PRO A 18 -4.87 3.65 6.34
C PRO A 18 -4.60 2.15 6.33
N GLU A 19 -5.63 1.37 6.65
CA GLU A 19 -5.62 -0.09 6.51
C GLU A 19 -5.55 -0.45 5.01
N LEU A 20 -4.56 -1.26 4.60
CA LEU A 20 -4.32 -1.59 3.19
C LEU A 20 -4.63 -3.06 2.85
N THR A 21 -4.81 -3.95 3.83
CA THR A 21 -4.90 -5.40 3.60
C THR A 21 -6.08 -5.75 2.70
N ASP A 22 -7.26 -5.18 2.97
CA ASP A 22 -8.46 -5.47 2.17
C ASP A 22 -8.32 -4.93 0.73
N ALA A 23 -7.75 -3.73 0.59
CA ALA A 23 -7.50 -3.12 -0.71
C ALA A 23 -6.48 -3.92 -1.55
N LEU A 24 -5.39 -4.36 -0.91
CA LEU A 24 -4.35 -5.17 -1.56
C LEU A 24 -4.87 -6.57 -1.92
N ALA A 25 -5.72 -7.18 -1.10
CA ALA A 25 -6.39 -8.44 -1.43
C ALA A 25 -7.31 -8.30 -2.66
N GLY A 26 -7.90 -7.11 -2.86
CA GLY A 26 -8.72 -6.78 -4.01
C GLY A 26 -8.00 -6.81 -5.37
N LEU A 27 -6.67 -6.77 -5.40
CA LEU A 27 -5.86 -6.86 -6.63
C LEU A 27 -5.96 -8.24 -7.31
N LYS A 28 -6.34 -9.29 -6.55
CA LYS A 28 -6.49 -10.67 -7.04
C LYS A 28 -5.23 -11.13 -7.78
N ASP A 29 -5.36 -11.98 -8.80
CA ASP A 29 -4.23 -12.51 -9.57
C ASP A 29 -3.94 -11.68 -10.84
N GLN A 30 -4.35 -10.41 -10.88
CA GLN A 30 -4.02 -9.52 -11.99
C GLN A 30 -2.53 -9.15 -11.96
N THR A 31 -1.85 -9.24 -13.10
CA THR A 31 -0.43 -8.90 -13.21
C THR A 31 -0.22 -7.38 -13.24
N PHE A 32 0.73 -6.89 -12.46
CA PHE A 32 1.10 -5.48 -12.41
C PHE A 32 2.61 -5.33 -12.38
N ASP A 33 3.18 -4.63 -13.36
CA ASP A 33 4.61 -4.33 -13.37
C ASP A 33 4.96 -3.24 -12.33
N PHE A 34 4.04 -2.30 -12.12
CA PHE A 34 4.21 -1.14 -11.23
C PHE A 34 3.01 -0.99 -10.29
N ILE A 35 3.26 -1.01 -8.98
CA ILE A 35 2.28 -0.77 -7.92
C ILE A 35 2.69 0.52 -7.22
N VAL A 36 1.95 1.60 -7.41
CA VAL A 36 2.26 2.90 -6.80
C VAL A 36 1.36 3.13 -5.60
N LEU A 37 1.96 3.49 -4.47
CA LEU A 37 1.26 3.77 -3.23
C LEU A 37 1.76 5.07 -2.60
N PRO A 38 0.87 5.93 -2.09
CA PRO A 38 1.24 7.24 -1.57
C PRO A 38 1.78 7.18 -0.12
N TYR A 39 1.87 5.99 0.48
CA TYR A 39 2.17 5.82 1.90
C TYR A 39 3.58 5.23 2.09
N ALA A 40 4.42 5.92 2.86
CA ALA A 40 5.81 5.51 3.14
C ALA A 40 6.03 5.11 4.61
N ASP A 41 4.97 5.07 5.43
CA ASP A 41 5.04 4.66 6.83
C ASP A 41 5.31 3.15 6.98
N THR A 42 5.77 2.74 8.16
CA THR A 42 6.19 1.36 8.46
C THR A 42 5.09 0.36 8.15
N THR A 43 3.88 0.59 8.66
CA THR A 43 2.73 -0.30 8.51
C THR A 43 2.34 -0.51 7.06
N SER A 44 2.26 0.56 6.26
CA SER A 44 1.89 0.45 4.84
C SER A 44 2.90 -0.36 4.03
N LEU A 45 4.19 -0.08 4.21
CA LEU A 45 5.24 -0.76 3.46
C LEU A 45 5.44 -2.21 3.93
N ASP A 46 5.17 -2.52 5.20
CA ASP A 46 5.18 -3.91 5.69
C ASP A 46 4.04 -4.72 5.08
N ALA A 47 2.85 -4.13 4.92
CA ALA A 47 1.73 -4.76 4.23
C ALA A 47 2.07 -5.06 2.75
N VAL A 48 2.76 -4.15 2.09
CA VAL A 48 3.23 -4.33 0.69
C VAL A 48 4.31 -5.41 0.60
N LYS A 49 5.25 -5.44 1.56
CA LYS A 49 6.26 -6.51 1.68
C LYS A 49 5.58 -7.86 1.87
N ALA A 50 4.56 -7.94 2.71
CA ALA A 50 3.78 -9.15 2.89
C ALA A 50 3.03 -9.55 1.60
N LEU A 51 2.48 -8.60 0.85
CA LEU A 51 1.84 -8.89 -0.43
C LEU A 51 2.85 -9.47 -1.44
N LEU A 52 4.06 -8.91 -1.54
CA LEU A 52 5.05 -9.26 -2.55
C LEU A 52 6.05 -10.34 -2.13
N ASN A 53 5.86 -11.01 -0.99
CA ASN A 53 6.85 -11.98 -0.49
C ASN A 53 6.98 -13.28 -1.34
N ASP A 54 8.11 -13.97 -1.21
CA ASP A 54 8.48 -15.20 -1.96
C ASP A 54 7.87 -16.51 -1.42
N SER A 55 7.21 -16.48 -0.27
CA SER A 55 6.68 -17.68 0.39
C SER A 55 5.18 -17.86 0.13
N SER A 56 4.39 -16.85 0.46
CA SER A 56 2.92 -16.81 0.38
C SER A 56 2.40 -15.65 -0.46
N GLY A 57 3.25 -14.66 -0.74
CA GLY A 57 2.92 -13.48 -1.51
C GLY A 57 2.86 -13.75 -3.01
N ARG A 58 2.81 -12.67 -3.78
CA ARG A 58 2.68 -12.72 -5.24
C ARG A 58 3.92 -13.30 -5.92
N TRP A 59 5.11 -13.13 -5.34
CA TRP A 59 6.36 -13.69 -5.87
C TRP A 59 6.56 -15.16 -5.50
N SER A 60 5.64 -15.72 -4.70
CA SER A 60 5.72 -17.14 -4.33
C SER A 60 5.75 -18.06 -5.54
N TYR A 61 6.40 -19.21 -5.36
CA TYR A 61 6.55 -20.24 -6.38
C TYR A 61 5.21 -20.68 -7.01
N SER A 62 4.11 -20.55 -6.25
CA SER A 62 2.77 -20.94 -6.66
C SER A 62 2.06 -19.86 -7.49
N LYS A 63 2.33 -18.57 -7.22
CA LYS A 63 1.71 -17.45 -7.94
C LYS A 63 2.55 -16.95 -9.11
N GLN A 64 3.86 -16.81 -8.92
CA GLN A 64 4.81 -16.31 -9.93
C GLN A 64 4.39 -14.96 -10.55
N LEU A 65 3.70 -14.12 -9.77
CA LEU A 65 3.20 -12.82 -10.20
C LEU A 65 4.16 -11.73 -9.74
N TYR A 66 5.14 -11.43 -10.59
CA TYR A 66 6.17 -10.42 -10.31
C TYR A 66 5.70 -9.00 -10.59
N GLY A 67 6.44 -8.03 -10.04
CA GLY A 67 6.14 -6.60 -10.12
C GLY A 67 6.97 -5.81 -9.11
N HIS A 68 6.88 -4.49 -9.14
CA HIS A 68 7.60 -3.60 -8.21
C HIS A 68 6.65 -2.62 -7.54
N ALA A 69 6.86 -2.36 -6.24
CA ALA A 69 6.12 -1.36 -5.50
C ALA A 69 6.95 -0.08 -5.29
N PHE A 70 6.31 1.07 -5.49
CA PHE A 70 6.93 2.39 -5.36
C PHE A 70 6.13 3.25 -4.39
N SER A 71 6.85 3.92 -3.50
CA SER A 71 6.31 4.91 -2.58
C SER A 71 7.16 6.17 -2.58
N VAL A 72 6.61 7.25 -2.03
CA VAL A 72 7.27 8.54 -1.95
C VAL A 72 7.38 8.97 -0.49
N ALA A 73 8.60 9.31 -0.07
CA ALA A 73 8.86 10.00 1.18
C ALA A 73 9.51 11.36 0.86
N THR A 74 9.14 12.38 1.63
CA THR A 74 9.70 13.74 1.51
C THR A 74 10.29 14.18 2.84
N GLY A 75 11.44 14.84 2.82
CA GLY A 75 12.08 15.34 4.02
C GLY A 75 13.48 15.86 3.72
N THR A 76 14.20 16.19 4.78
CA THR A 76 15.64 16.48 4.71
C THR A 76 16.43 15.22 4.37
N TYR A 77 17.67 15.37 3.92
CA TYR A 77 18.57 14.25 3.63
C TYR A 77 18.63 13.25 4.80
N GLY A 78 18.83 13.73 6.04
CA GLY A 78 18.92 12.85 7.22
C GLY A 78 17.63 12.09 7.51
N GLN A 79 16.47 12.69 7.25
CA GLN A 79 15.17 12.01 7.41
C GLN A 79 14.99 10.92 6.34
N LEU A 80 15.35 11.19 5.09
CA LEU A 80 15.25 10.20 4.01
C LEU A 80 16.24 9.05 4.20
N THR A 81 17.46 9.32 4.68
CA THR A 81 18.44 8.27 5.03
C THR A 81 17.90 7.37 6.14
N ALA A 82 17.38 7.95 7.22
CA ALA A 82 16.81 7.17 8.32
C ALA A 82 15.62 6.31 7.87
N ILE A 83 14.75 6.82 6.98
CA ILE A 83 13.67 6.04 6.38
C ILE A 83 14.22 4.87 5.56
N GLY A 84 15.28 5.08 4.77
CA GLY A 84 15.93 4.03 3.99
C GLY A 84 16.58 2.94 4.87
N GLU A 85 17.27 3.34 5.94
CA GLU A 85 17.89 2.41 6.90
C GLU A 85 16.86 1.54 7.61
N ALA A 86 15.67 2.06 7.91
CA ALA A 86 14.60 1.30 8.55
C ALA A 86 13.98 0.20 7.65
N ARG A 87 14.41 0.06 6.39
CA ARG A 87 13.83 -0.87 5.40
C ARG A 87 14.73 -2.02 4.95
N ASN A 88 16.03 -1.94 5.22
CA ASN A 88 17.02 -2.97 4.86
C ASN A 88 17.31 -3.89 6.05
#